data_AF-A0A014L6V2-F1
#
_entry.id   AF-A0A014L6V2-F1
#
_cell.length_a   1.000
_cell.length_b   1.000
_cell.length_c   1.000
_cell.angle_alpha   90.00
_cell.angle_beta   90.00
_cell.angle_gamma   90.00
#
_symmetry.space_group_name_H-M   'P 1'
#
loop_
_entity.id
_entity.type
_entity.pdbx_description
1 polymer ?
#
loop_
_entity_poly.entity_id
_entity_poly.type
_entity_poly.pdbx_seq_one_letter_code
_entity_poly.pdbx_strand_id
1 'polypeptide(L)'
;MRPSEAAAPTERDCKLPESGWGELILAESRPEVAAGWTDDGKSYEVHGLSGGPGRTRPVPIPPVLMQLLRRHLDEYGTAPDGRLFHAVRDGRVRSTKYTEVWQDARREALPHTDLNSLLAEVP
;
A
#
# COMPACT_ATOMS: atom_id res chain seq x y z
N MET A 1 0.11 -0.06 9.19
CA MET A 1 0.38 1.04 8.21
C MET A 1 -0.95 1.52 7.66
N ARG A 2 -1.07 2.79 7.27
CA ARG A 2 -2.28 3.30 6.60
C ARG A 2 -2.22 2.96 5.11
N PRO A 3 -3.35 2.75 4.42
CA PRO A 3 -3.35 2.48 2.97
C PRO A 3 -2.63 3.55 2.15
N SER A 4 -2.75 4.82 2.51
CA SER A 4 -2.06 5.93 1.85
C SER A 4 -0.53 5.86 1.97
N GLU A 5 -0.02 5.26 3.05
CA GLU A 5 1.42 5.02 3.24
C GLU A 5 1.89 3.78 2.51
N ALA A 6 0.99 2.87 2.11
CA ALA A 6 1.32 1.70 1.30
C ALA A 6 1.54 2.06 -0.18
N ALA A 7 1.02 3.21 -0.63
CA ALA A 7 1.10 3.65 -2.02
C ALA A 7 2.41 4.37 -2.38
N ALA A 8 3.28 4.62 -1.40
CA ALA A 8 4.51 5.40 -1.54
C ALA A 8 5.82 4.58 -1.57
N PRO A 9 5.97 3.45 -0.85
CA PRO A 9 7.24 2.74 -0.76
C PRO A 9 7.78 2.34 -2.13
N THR A 10 9.06 2.60 -2.30
CA THR A 10 9.86 2.15 -3.43
C THR A 10 10.64 0.90 -3.06
N GLU A 11 11.26 0.25 -4.02
CA GLU A 11 12.17 -0.87 -3.76
C GLU A 11 13.27 -0.53 -2.75
N ARG A 12 13.79 0.71 -2.79
CA ARG A 12 14.83 1.19 -1.86
C ARG A 12 14.35 1.29 -0.42
N ASP A 13 13.05 1.44 -0.22
CA ASP A 13 12.42 1.50 1.09
C ASP A 13 12.15 0.09 1.66
N CYS A 14 12.43 -0.96 0.90
CA CYS A 14 12.16 -2.35 1.25
C CYS A 14 13.44 -3.09 1.63
N LYS A 15 13.62 -3.41 2.92
CA LYS A 15 14.66 -4.33 3.38
C LYS A 15 14.09 -5.74 3.48
N LEU A 16 14.30 -6.52 2.42
CA LEU A 16 13.72 -7.86 2.27
C LEU A 16 14.83 -8.93 2.27
N PRO A 17 15.36 -9.34 3.43
CA PRO A 17 16.33 -10.43 3.50
C PRO A 17 15.74 -11.73 2.97
N GLU A 18 16.59 -12.69 2.59
CA GLU A 18 16.14 -13.98 2.06
C GLU A 18 15.31 -14.80 3.06
N SER A 19 15.54 -14.60 4.37
CA SER A 19 14.79 -15.26 5.43
C SER A 19 14.64 -14.36 6.66
N GLY A 20 13.64 -14.67 7.49
CA GLY A 20 13.38 -13.92 8.72
C GLY A 20 12.53 -12.67 8.52
N TRP A 21 12.71 -11.71 9.41
CA TRP A 21 11.94 -10.47 9.43
C TRP A 21 12.50 -9.46 8.44
N GLY A 22 11.61 -8.79 7.72
CA GLY A 22 11.96 -7.65 6.87
C GLY A 22 11.62 -6.31 7.53
N GLU A 23 11.86 -5.23 6.81
CA GLU A 23 11.52 -3.87 7.24
C GLU A 23 11.09 -3.02 6.05
N LEU A 24 10.00 -2.23 6.22
CA LEU A 24 9.62 -1.15 5.32
C LEU A 24 9.96 0.20 5.95
N ILE A 25 10.59 1.08 5.19
CA ILE A 25 10.84 2.46 5.59
C ILE A 25 9.71 3.33 5.05
N LEU A 26 8.81 3.78 5.93
CA LEU A 26 7.73 4.68 5.53
C LEU A 26 8.20 6.12 5.67
N ALA A 27 8.16 6.90 4.58
CA ALA A 27 8.58 8.30 4.53
C ALA A 27 7.47 9.26 4.09
N GLU A 28 6.48 8.75 3.36
CA GLU A 28 5.50 9.54 2.64
C GLU A 28 4.12 8.87 2.69
N SER A 29 3.08 9.68 2.61
CA SER A 29 1.69 9.26 2.48
C SER A 29 1.09 9.92 1.24
N ARG A 30 0.36 9.14 0.44
CA ARG A 30 -0.32 9.60 -0.79
C ARG A 30 -1.85 9.45 -0.68
N PRO A 31 -2.53 10.27 0.13
CA PRO A 31 -4.00 10.20 0.23
C PRO A 31 -4.66 10.54 -1.11
N GLU A 32 -5.79 9.90 -1.42
CA GLU A 32 -6.60 10.30 -2.58
C GLU A 32 -7.38 11.58 -2.25
N VAL A 33 -7.30 12.55 -3.15
CA VAL A 33 -8.00 13.83 -3.06
C VAL A 33 -8.49 14.18 -4.47
N ALA A 34 -9.66 14.81 -4.60
CA ALA A 34 -10.16 15.21 -5.91
C ALA A 34 -9.21 16.25 -6.54
N ALA A 35 -8.96 16.14 -7.84
CA ALA A 35 -7.99 16.97 -8.57
C ALA A 35 -8.23 18.49 -8.44
N GLY A 36 -9.48 18.92 -8.24
CA GLY A 36 -9.81 20.33 -8.00
C GLY A 36 -9.33 20.87 -6.65
N TRP A 37 -8.80 20.01 -5.77
CA TRP A 37 -8.34 20.33 -4.42
C TRP A 37 -6.85 20.01 -4.22
N THR A 38 -6.11 19.74 -5.29
CA THR A 38 -4.67 19.48 -5.26
C THR A 38 -3.91 20.55 -6.01
N ASP A 39 -2.75 20.96 -5.51
CA ASP A 39 -1.93 22.01 -6.13
C ASP A 39 -1.44 21.66 -7.56
N ASP A 40 -1.33 20.37 -7.88
CA ASP A 40 -0.81 19.87 -9.16
C ASP A 40 -1.87 19.22 -10.06
N GLY A 41 -3.15 19.32 -9.69
CA GLY A 41 -4.28 18.76 -10.44
C GLY A 41 -4.32 17.22 -10.47
N LYS A 42 -3.55 16.52 -9.63
CA LYS A 42 -3.59 15.06 -9.54
C LYS A 42 -4.74 14.59 -8.65
N SER A 43 -5.16 13.34 -8.81
CA SER A 43 -6.18 12.71 -7.94
C SER A 43 -5.62 12.29 -6.56
N TYR A 44 -4.54 12.94 -6.12
CA TYR A 44 -3.86 12.68 -4.86
C TYR A 44 -2.88 13.78 -4.51
N GLU A 45 -2.60 13.89 -3.22
CA GLU A 45 -1.53 14.74 -2.73
C GLU A 45 -0.35 13.91 -2.24
N VAL A 46 0.82 14.54 -2.20
CA VAL A 46 2.04 13.97 -1.65
C VAL A 46 2.31 14.66 -0.34
N HIS A 47 2.20 13.92 0.77
CA HIS A 47 2.42 14.45 2.12
C HIS A 47 3.54 13.70 2.83
N GLY A 48 4.38 14.45 3.54
CA GLY A 48 5.29 13.85 4.53
C GLY A 48 4.52 13.21 5.68
N LEU A 49 5.15 12.31 6.42
CA LEU A 49 4.54 11.75 7.62
C LEU A 49 4.23 12.82 8.66
N SER A 50 3.14 12.63 9.41
CA SER A 50 2.77 13.53 10.50
C SER A 50 3.92 13.71 11.49
N GLY A 51 4.28 14.97 11.77
CA GLY A 51 5.40 15.35 12.64
C GLY A 51 6.55 16.08 11.94
N GLY A 52 6.46 16.34 10.62
CA GLY A 52 7.33 17.27 9.91
C GLY A 52 8.04 16.65 8.69
N PRO A 53 8.61 17.50 7.81
CA PRO A 53 9.31 17.06 6.60
C PRO A 53 10.52 16.17 6.94
N GLY A 54 10.74 15.13 6.12
CA GLY A 54 11.87 14.20 6.30
C GLY A 54 11.69 13.14 7.40
N ARG A 55 10.53 13.08 8.06
CA ARG A 55 10.24 12.00 9.00
C ARG A 55 10.08 10.67 8.28
N THR A 56 10.87 9.69 8.72
CA THR A 56 10.72 8.30 8.33
C THR A 56 10.45 7.44 9.56
N ARG A 57 9.76 6.32 9.38
CA ARG A 57 9.68 5.30 10.42
C ARG A 57 9.89 3.89 9.83
N PRO A 58 10.75 3.07 10.44
CA PRO A 58 10.83 1.67 10.10
C PRO A 58 9.59 0.93 10.60
N VAL A 59 9.07 0.02 9.78
CA VAL A 59 7.98 -0.89 10.13
C VAL A 59 8.46 -2.32 9.93
N PRO A 60 8.57 -3.13 11.00
CA PRO A 60 8.97 -4.51 10.87
C PRO A 60 7.90 -5.31 10.12
N ILE A 61 8.35 -6.17 9.22
CA ILE A 61 7.51 -7.02 8.39
C ILE A 61 7.68 -8.47 8.83
N PRO A 62 6.60 -9.20 9.14
CA PRO A 62 6.69 -10.62 9.48
C PRO A 62 7.17 -11.45 8.28
N PRO A 63 7.81 -12.62 8.49
CA PRO A 63 8.38 -13.44 7.42
C PRO A 63 7.39 -13.82 6.30
N VAL A 64 6.10 -13.97 6.62
CA VAL A 64 5.06 -14.27 5.63
C VAL A 64 4.88 -13.10 4.66
N LEU A 65 4.76 -11.88 5.19
CA LEU A 65 4.62 -10.69 4.34
C LEU A 65 5.92 -10.40 3.60
N MET A 66 7.08 -10.64 4.20
CA MET A 66 8.37 -10.54 3.50
C MET A 66 8.41 -11.43 2.25
N GLN A 67 8.00 -12.70 2.36
CA GLN A 67 7.97 -13.63 1.22
C GLN A 67 6.99 -13.18 0.13
N LEU A 68 5.82 -12.65 0.52
CA LEU A 68 4.84 -12.12 -0.43
C LEU A 68 5.39 -10.93 -1.20
N LEU A 69 6.09 -10.01 -0.53
CA LEU A 69 6.67 -8.83 -1.17
C LEU A 69 7.82 -9.22 -2.13
N ARG A 70 8.65 -10.18 -1.75
CA ARG A 70 9.70 -10.71 -2.65
C ARG A 70 9.09 -11.34 -3.90
N ARG A 71 8.11 -12.21 -3.73
CA ARG A 71 7.39 -12.82 -4.86
C ARG A 71 6.76 -11.75 -5.76
N HIS A 72 6.14 -10.74 -5.17
CA HIS A 72 5.56 -9.61 -5.91
C HIS A 72 6.61 -8.88 -6.75
N LEU A 73 7.79 -8.58 -6.17
CA LEU A 73 8.90 -7.95 -6.89
C LEU A 73 9.43 -8.84 -8.01
N ASP A 74 9.57 -10.15 -7.77
CA ASP A 74 10.05 -11.10 -8.78
C ASP A 74 9.06 -11.25 -9.94
N GLU A 75 7.76 -11.17 -9.67
CA GLU A 75 6.69 -11.38 -10.66
C GLU A 75 6.31 -10.10 -11.43
N TYR A 76 6.20 -8.96 -10.73
CA TYR A 76 5.67 -7.71 -11.29
C TYR A 76 6.74 -6.63 -11.44
N GLY A 77 7.87 -6.75 -10.76
CA GLY A 77 8.90 -5.70 -10.73
C GLY A 77 8.43 -4.46 -9.98
N THR A 78 8.90 -3.31 -10.45
CA THR A 78 8.54 -1.99 -9.93
C THR A 78 8.00 -1.10 -11.05
N ALA A 79 7.21 -0.09 -10.68
CA ALA A 79 6.82 0.93 -11.64
C ALA A 79 8.05 1.71 -12.16
N PRO A 80 7.94 2.44 -13.29
CA PRO A 80 9.02 3.26 -13.82
C PRO A 80 9.57 4.31 -12.84
N ASP A 81 8.76 4.73 -11.87
CA ASP A 81 9.15 5.66 -10.80
C ASP A 81 9.68 4.95 -9.53
N GLY A 82 9.86 3.63 -9.58
CA GLY A 82 10.43 2.79 -8.52
C GLY A 82 9.45 2.32 -7.45
N ARG A 83 8.16 2.65 -7.56
CA ARG A 83 7.15 2.22 -6.59
C ARG A 83 6.96 0.71 -6.60
N LEU A 84 6.77 0.16 -5.40
CA LEU A 84 6.52 -1.26 -5.16
C LEU A 84 5.17 -1.72 -5.74
N PHE A 85 4.12 -0.94 -5.49
CA PHE A 85 2.77 -1.25 -5.97
C PHE A 85 2.34 -0.29 -7.08
N HIS A 86 1.95 -0.85 -8.21
CA HIS A 86 1.47 -0.10 -9.36
C HIS A 86 0.33 -0.82 -10.05
N ALA A 87 -0.47 -0.04 -10.78
CA ALA A 87 -1.51 -0.57 -11.65
C ALA A 87 -0.90 -1.14 -12.94
N VAL A 88 -1.69 -1.92 -13.67
CA VAL A 88 -1.31 -2.56 -14.95
C VAL A 88 -0.74 -1.60 -15.99
N ARG A 89 -1.09 -0.31 -15.93
CA ARG A 89 -0.61 0.75 -16.84
C ARG A 89 0.37 1.70 -16.15
N ASP A 90 1.19 1.18 -15.24
CA ASP A 90 2.21 1.91 -14.45
C ASP A 90 1.67 3.05 -13.56
N GLY A 91 0.34 3.18 -13.51
CA GLY A 91 -0.35 4.15 -12.69
C GLY A 91 -0.34 3.77 -11.20
N ARG A 92 -0.86 4.67 -10.36
CA ARG A 92 -1.09 4.36 -8.95
C ARG A 92 -2.25 3.35 -8.80
N VAL A 93 -2.14 2.47 -7.81
CA VAL A 93 -3.30 1.71 -7.32
C VAL A 93 -4.28 2.69 -6.67
N ARG A 94 -5.50 2.78 -7.23
CA ARG A 94 -6.55 3.66 -6.70
C ARG A 94 -7.13 3.08 -5.43
N SER A 95 -7.50 3.95 -4.48
CA SER A 95 -8.11 3.50 -3.21
C SER A 95 -9.42 2.74 -3.45
N THR A 96 -10.22 3.19 -4.42
CA THR A 96 -11.44 2.49 -4.84
C THR A 96 -11.14 1.07 -5.31
N LYS A 97 -10.08 0.88 -6.10
CA LYS A 97 -9.73 -0.43 -6.61
C LYS A 97 -9.20 -1.37 -5.52
N TYR A 98 -8.40 -0.84 -4.60
CA TYR A 98 -7.97 -1.56 -3.41
C TYR A 98 -9.18 -2.05 -2.59
N THR A 99 -10.15 -1.16 -2.32
CA THR A 99 -11.35 -1.48 -1.55
C THR A 99 -12.22 -2.54 -2.24
N GLU A 100 -12.42 -2.44 -3.55
CA GLU A 100 -13.14 -3.45 -4.34
C GLU A 100 -12.51 -4.84 -4.20
N VAL A 101 -11.19 -4.93 -4.42
CA VAL A 101 -10.44 -6.18 -4.31
C VAL A 101 -10.53 -6.74 -2.89
N TRP A 102 -10.51 -5.88 -1.87
CA TRP A 102 -10.65 -6.31 -0.48
C TRP A 102 -12.04 -6.86 -0.17
N GLN A 103 -13.10 -6.26 -0.72
CA GLN A 103 -14.45 -6.76 -0.59
C GLN A 103 -14.65 -8.11 -1.32
N ASP A 104 -14.04 -8.27 -2.51
CA ASP A 104 -14.02 -9.54 -3.23
C ASP A 104 -13.32 -10.63 -2.40
N ALA A 105 -12.11 -10.36 -1.91
CA ALA A 105 -11.33 -11.29 -1.10
C ALA A 105 -12.06 -11.70 0.19
N ARG A 106 -12.74 -10.75 0.86
CA ARG A 106 -13.55 -11.06 2.05
C ARG A 106 -14.67 -12.04 1.72
N ARG A 107 -15.42 -11.82 0.64
CA ARG A 107 -16.51 -12.71 0.22
C ARG A 107 -16.06 -14.14 -0.03
N GLU A 108 -14.81 -14.33 -0.44
CA GLU A 108 -14.22 -15.65 -0.67
C GLU A 108 -13.66 -16.29 0.61
N ALA A 109 -13.01 -15.49 1.47
CA ALA A 109 -12.26 -16.01 2.61
C ALA A 109 -13.09 -16.15 3.89
N LEU A 110 -14.15 -15.35 4.08
CA LEU A 110 -14.91 -15.30 5.32
C LEU A 110 -16.16 -16.18 5.28
N PRO A 111 -16.51 -16.87 6.40
CA PRO A 111 -17.80 -17.53 6.54
C PRO A 111 -18.97 -16.53 6.43
N HIS A 112 -20.13 -17.01 5.97
CA HIS A 112 -21.32 -16.17 5.82
C HIS A 112 -21.73 -15.41 7.10
N THR A 113 -21.51 -15.99 8.29
CA THR A 113 -21.81 -15.33 9.57
C THR A 113 -20.92 -14.12 9.81
N ASP A 114 -19.64 -14.20 9.43
CA ASP A 114 -18.66 -13.13 9.66
C ASP A 114 -18.79 -12.03 8.60
N LEU A 115 -19.15 -12.40 7.37
CA LEU A 115 -19.44 -11.46 6.29
C LEU A 115 -20.61 -10.53 6.59
N ASN A 116 -21.64 -11.04 7.28
CA ASN A 116 -22.83 -10.27 7.62
C ASN A 116 -22.70 -9.55 8.97
N SER A 117 -21.52 -9.59 9.60
CA SER A 117 -21.24 -8.89 10.84
C SER A 117 -20.87 -7.43 10.57
N LEU A 118 -21.17 -6.55 11.53
CA LEU A 118 -20.73 -5.14 11.52
C LEU A 118 -19.20 -5.00 11.41
N LEU A 119 -18.44 -6.02 11.82
CA LEU A 119 -16.98 -6.05 11.68
C LEU A 119 -16.52 -6.08 10.22
N ALA A 120 -17.37 -6.54 9.30
CA ALA A 120 -17.06 -6.62 7.88
C ALA A 120 -17.39 -5.33 7.11
N GLU A 121 -18.05 -4.34 7.73
CA GLU A 121 -18.47 -3.08 7.06
C GLU A 121 -17.30 -2.14 6.75
N VAL A 122 -16.21 -2.20 7.53
CA VAL A 122 -15.03 -1.33 7.34
C VAL A 122 -13.93 -2.13 6.61
N PRO A 123 -13.45 -1.70 5.43
CA PRO A 123 -12.34 -2.33 4.70
C PRO A 123 -11.02 -2.35 5.46
#